data_AF-A0A0T9QBB6-F1
#
_entry.id   AF-A0A0T9QBB6-F1
#
_cell.length_a   1.000
_cell.length_b   1.000
_cell.length_c   1.000
_cell.angle_alpha   90.00
_cell.angle_beta   90.00
_cell.angle_gamma   90.00
#
_symmetry.space_group_name_H-M   'P 1'
#
loop_
_entity.id
_entity.type
_entity.pdbx_description
1 polymer ?
#
loop_
_entity_poly.entity_id
_entity_poly.type
_entity_poly.pdbx_seq_one_letter_code
_entity_poly.pdbx_strand_id
1 'polypeptide(L)'
;MEILSGSDNASEDRKVFFKAQIIFWLLAAMDGHAKNFSITHLPASHYHLTPLYDVLSTHPIIGAGRNQIAAQKTKLAMAVRGSKNDYLINHIQRRHWRQQGTIVGLGTAQADSIIDEIIAATPRVITQIQARLPDNFPIDLAESILTGLNRQCEKIAAMP
;
A
#
# COMPACT_ATOMS: atom_id res chain seq x y z
N MET A 1 0.65 -6.73 14.19
CA MET A 1 2.05 -6.43 13.79
C MET A 1 2.99 -6.76 14.95
N GLU A 2 2.76 -7.90 15.62
CA GLU A 2 3.46 -8.23 16.88
C GLU A 2 4.95 -8.50 16.66
N ILE A 3 5.30 -9.18 15.56
CA ILE A 3 6.71 -9.42 15.19
C ILE A 3 7.47 -8.09 15.13
N LEU A 4 6.96 -7.09 14.42
CA LEU A 4 7.65 -5.80 14.28
C LEU A 4 7.63 -4.97 15.58
N SER A 5 6.85 -5.33 16.60
CA SER A 5 6.95 -4.70 17.92
C SER A 5 8.22 -5.09 18.67
N GLY A 6 8.86 -6.21 18.30
CA GLY A 6 10.14 -6.66 18.86
C GLY A 6 11.35 -6.28 18.01
N SER A 7 11.17 -5.48 16.96
CA SER A 7 12.29 -4.97 16.16
C SER A 7 13.11 -3.93 16.94
N ASP A 8 14.41 -3.85 16.64
CA ASP A 8 15.29 -2.76 17.13
C ASP A 8 14.78 -1.37 16.75
N ASN A 9 14.08 -1.29 15.61
CA ASN A 9 13.47 -0.07 15.08
C ASN A 9 11.93 -0.15 15.10
N ALA A 10 11.35 -0.77 16.14
CA ALA A 10 9.93 -1.11 16.20
C ALA A 10 8.96 0.00 15.78
N SER A 11 9.22 1.26 16.16
CA SER A 11 8.38 2.39 15.76
C SER A 11 8.38 2.62 14.24
N GLU A 12 9.56 2.70 13.63
CA GLU A 12 9.72 2.95 12.21
C GLU A 12 9.29 1.75 11.37
N ASP A 13 9.68 0.53 11.75
CA ASP A 13 9.33 -0.68 11.01
C ASP A 13 7.82 -0.91 10.96
N ARG A 14 7.13 -0.66 12.08
CA ARG A 14 5.65 -0.73 12.13
C ARG A 14 5.02 0.37 11.26
N LYS A 15 5.58 1.58 11.26
CA LYS A 15 5.13 2.68 10.38
C LYS A 15 5.32 2.32 8.91
N VAL A 16 6.51 1.84 8.52
CA VAL A 16 6.86 1.42 7.16
C VAL A 16 5.94 0.30 6.69
N PHE A 17 5.76 -0.74 7.51
CA PHE A 17 4.88 -1.86 7.16
C PHE A 17 3.43 -1.41 6.97
N PHE A 18 2.90 -0.59 7.89
CA PHE A 18 1.52 -0.09 7.77
C PHE A 18 1.34 0.82 6.54
N LYS A 19 2.31 1.72 6.29
CA LYS A 19 2.33 2.59 5.12
C LYS A 19 2.38 1.79 3.81
N ALA A 20 3.17 0.71 3.78
CA ALA A 20 3.28 -0.18 2.63
C ALA A 20 1.92 -0.80 2.25
N GLN A 21 1.12 -1.24 3.23
CA GLN A 21 -0.21 -1.79 2.97
C GLN A 21 -1.15 -0.78 2.29
N ILE A 22 -1.10 0.49 2.70
CA ILE A 22 -1.88 1.56 2.06
C ILE A 22 -1.36 1.82 0.63
N ILE A 23 -0.04 1.83 0.44
CA ILE A 23 0.57 1.98 -0.90
C ILE A 23 0.17 0.82 -1.81
N PHE A 24 0.12 -0.43 -1.31
CA PHE A 24 -0.36 -1.57 -2.08
C PHE A 24 -1.83 -1.42 -2.50
N TRP A 25 -2.68 -0.86 -1.63
CA TRP A 25 -4.05 -0.53 -2.00
C TRP A 25 -4.15 0.59 -3.05
N LEU A 26 -3.30 1.62 -2.96
CA LEU A 26 -3.18 2.69 -3.94
C LEU A 26 -2.75 2.16 -5.32
N LEU A 27 -1.79 1.24 -5.36
CA LEU A 27 -1.25 0.63 -6.57
C LEU A 27 -2.08 -0.55 -7.09
N ALA A 28 -3.13 -0.96 -6.38
CA ALA A 28 -3.80 -2.24 -6.61
C ALA A 28 -2.79 -3.41 -6.71
N ALA A 29 -1.81 -3.44 -5.81
CA ALA A 29 -0.81 -4.49 -5.74
C ALA A 29 -1.41 -5.73 -5.06
N MET A 30 -1.91 -6.66 -5.89
CA MET A 30 -2.71 -7.80 -5.41
C MET A 30 -1.87 -8.94 -4.82
N ASP A 31 -0.56 -8.96 -5.05
CA ASP A 31 0.34 -10.06 -4.65
C ASP A 31 1.25 -9.72 -3.45
N GLY A 32 0.94 -8.65 -2.71
CA GLY A 32 1.71 -8.25 -1.52
C GLY A 32 1.47 -9.16 -0.30
N HIS A 33 1.80 -10.44 -0.40
CA HIS A 33 1.59 -11.46 0.63
C HIS A 33 2.77 -11.55 1.62
N ALA A 34 2.65 -12.41 2.63
CA ALA A 34 3.62 -12.48 3.73
C ALA A 34 5.07 -12.74 3.29
N LYS A 35 5.28 -13.41 2.17
CA LYS A 35 6.62 -13.73 1.64
C LYS A 35 7.31 -12.54 0.95
N ASN A 36 6.63 -11.42 0.70
CA ASN A 36 7.25 -10.19 0.16
C ASN A 36 7.78 -9.26 1.28
N PHE A 37 7.76 -9.73 2.52
CA PHE A 37 8.32 -9.04 3.66
C PHE A 37 9.36 -9.93 4.32
N SER A 38 10.48 -9.34 4.72
CA SER A 38 11.55 -10.05 5.41
C SER A 38 12.10 -9.23 6.56
N ILE A 39 12.80 -9.91 7.47
CA ILE A 39 13.54 -9.27 8.55
C ILE A 39 15.02 -9.63 8.41
N THR A 40 15.89 -8.68 8.74
CA THR A 40 17.31 -8.92 8.92
C THR A 40 17.52 -9.49 10.31
N HIS A 41 18.14 -10.67 10.42
CA HIS A 41 18.56 -11.21 11.70
C HIS A 41 19.90 -10.63 12.13
N LEU A 42 19.98 -10.18 13.38
CA LEU A 42 21.17 -9.63 14.02
C LEU A 42 21.59 -10.52 15.20
N PRO A 43 22.81 -10.33 15.74
CA PRO A 43 23.26 -11.06 16.93
C PRO A 43 22.29 -10.90 18.11
N ALA A 44 22.33 -11.85 19.06
CA ALA A 44 21.51 -11.83 20.28
C ALA A 44 19.99 -11.71 20.03
N SER A 45 19.50 -12.35 18.97
CA SER A 45 18.07 -12.39 18.59
C SER A 45 17.44 -11.04 18.24
N HIS A 46 18.27 -10.03 17.97
CA HIS A 46 17.84 -8.74 17.44
C HIS A 46 17.44 -8.86 15.96
N TYR A 47 16.54 -8.00 15.50
CA TYR A 47 16.14 -7.93 14.10
C TYR A 47 15.48 -6.60 13.75
N HIS A 48 15.39 -6.30 12.45
CA HIS A 48 14.61 -5.20 11.90
C HIS A 48 14.09 -5.54 10.50
N LEU A 49 13.12 -4.77 10.01
CA LEU A 49 12.50 -4.95 8.70
C LEU A 49 13.52 -4.69 7.57
N THR A 50 13.54 -5.55 6.55
CA THR A 50 14.31 -5.30 5.32
C THR A 50 13.64 -4.22 4.46
N PRO A 51 14.35 -3.61 3.49
CA PRO A 51 13.68 -2.84 2.44
C PRO A 51 12.55 -3.64 1.78
N LEU A 52 11.51 -2.92 1.33
CA LEU A 52 10.39 -3.51 0.61
C LEU A 52 10.82 -3.93 -0.81
N TYR A 53 10.30 -5.05 -1.29
CA TYR A 53 10.57 -5.60 -2.62
C TYR A 53 9.31 -6.24 -3.22
N ASP A 54 9.40 -6.69 -4.48
CA ASP A 54 8.30 -7.35 -5.21
C ASP A 54 6.97 -6.57 -5.23
N VAL A 55 7.05 -5.27 -5.55
CA VAL A 55 5.87 -4.42 -5.69
C VAL A 55 5.46 -4.33 -7.15
N LEU A 56 4.29 -4.88 -7.48
CA LEU A 56 3.72 -4.84 -8.82
C LEU A 56 2.28 -4.33 -8.79
N SER A 57 1.99 -3.32 -9.62
CA SER A 57 0.64 -2.78 -9.77
C SER A 57 -0.18 -3.62 -10.75
N THR A 58 -1.45 -3.87 -10.42
CA THR A 58 -2.40 -4.50 -11.37
C THR A 58 -3.26 -3.52 -12.13
N HIS A 59 -3.11 -2.20 -11.93
CA HIS A 59 -3.86 -1.18 -12.68
C HIS A 59 -3.85 -1.39 -14.21
N PRO A 60 -2.72 -1.77 -14.85
CA PRO A 60 -2.66 -2.03 -16.30
C PRO A 60 -3.59 -3.13 -16.81
N ILE A 61 -3.97 -4.06 -15.94
CA ILE A 61 -4.82 -5.20 -16.30
C ILE A 61 -6.20 -5.13 -15.66
N ILE A 62 -6.58 -4.03 -15.01
CA ILE A 62 -7.94 -3.84 -14.48
C ILE A 62 -8.84 -3.24 -15.55
N GLY A 63 -9.95 -3.90 -15.87
CA GLY A 63 -10.91 -3.43 -16.86
C GLY A 63 -11.97 -4.46 -17.24
N ALA A 64 -12.69 -4.20 -18.33
CA ALA A 64 -13.81 -5.01 -18.81
C ALA A 64 -13.48 -5.90 -20.03
N GLY A 65 -12.26 -5.80 -20.56
CA GLY A 65 -11.80 -6.50 -21.75
C GLY A 65 -11.34 -7.95 -21.50
N ARG A 66 -11.02 -8.64 -22.59
CA ARG A 66 -10.43 -9.98 -22.54
C ARG A 66 -9.05 -9.92 -21.86
N ASN A 67 -8.75 -10.90 -21.00
CA ASN A 67 -7.54 -10.96 -20.17
C ASN A 67 -7.40 -9.81 -19.15
N GLN A 68 -8.48 -9.08 -18.84
CA GLN A 68 -8.51 -8.09 -17.78
C GLN A 68 -9.23 -8.61 -16.53
N ILE A 69 -8.85 -8.07 -15.38
CA ILE A 69 -9.48 -8.31 -14.09
C ILE A 69 -10.59 -7.28 -13.91
N ALA A 70 -11.82 -7.75 -13.74
CA ALA A 70 -12.93 -6.86 -13.44
C ALA A 70 -12.70 -6.14 -12.09
N ALA A 71 -12.88 -4.81 -12.06
CA ALA A 71 -12.53 -3.98 -10.89
C ALA A 71 -13.15 -4.48 -9.57
N GLN A 72 -14.39 -4.99 -9.61
CA GLN A 72 -15.10 -5.58 -8.47
C GLN A 72 -14.52 -6.89 -7.95
N LYS A 73 -13.60 -7.52 -8.68
CA LYS A 73 -12.91 -8.77 -8.29
C LYS A 73 -11.48 -8.52 -7.77
N THR A 74 -11.00 -7.27 -7.82
CA THR A 74 -9.65 -6.90 -7.38
C THR A 74 -9.53 -7.00 -5.85
N LYS A 75 -8.53 -7.75 -5.37
CA LYS A 75 -8.35 -8.08 -3.95
C LYS A 75 -6.89 -7.92 -3.54
N LEU A 76 -6.66 -7.36 -2.36
CA LEU A 76 -5.35 -7.42 -1.71
C LEU A 76 -5.05 -8.84 -1.22
N ALA A 77 -3.76 -9.20 -1.18
CA ALA A 77 -3.32 -10.47 -0.57
C ALA A 77 -3.55 -10.49 0.95
N MET A 78 -3.31 -9.36 1.62
CA MET A 78 -3.59 -9.18 3.04
C MET A 78 -4.85 -8.33 3.23
N ALA A 79 -5.74 -8.77 4.13
CA ALA A 79 -6.95 -8.01 4.43
C ALA A 79 -6.65 -6.74 5.21
N VAL A 80 -7.44 -5.70 4.94
CA VAL A 80 -7.58 -4.56 5.85
C VAL A 80 -8.52 -4.97 6.97
N ARG A 81 -8.05 -4.92 8.22
CA ARG A 81 -8.79 -5.45 9.37
C ARG A 81 -9.66 -4.37 10.01
N GLY A 82 -10.95 -4.66 10.13
CA GLY A 82 -11.91 -3.83 10.83
C GLY A 82 -12.94 -4.65 11.62
N SER A 83 -14.23 -4.31 11.52
CA SER A 83 -15.33 -5.15 12.04
C SER A 83 -15.39 -6.50 11.33
N LYS A 84 -14.86 -6.55 10.10
CA LYS A 84 -14.56 -7.76 9.31
C LYS A 84 -13.23 -7.58 8.60
N ASN A 85 -12.76 -8.65 7.93
CA ASN A 85 -11.59 -8.60 7.07
C ASN A 85 -12.01 -8.18 5.65
N ASP A 86 -11.58 -7.02 5.19
CA ASP A 86 -11.87 -6.51 3.84
C ASP A 86 -10.66 -6.71 2.92
N TYR A 87 -10.86 -7.54 1.89
CA TYR A 87 -9.86 -7.79 0.85
C TYR A 87 -10.10 -6.97 -0.42
N LEU A 88 -11.36 -6.65 -0.71
CA LEU A 88 -11.79 -6.04 -1.96
C LEU A 88 -11.38 -4.56 -2.01
N ILE A 89 -10.55 -4.19 -3.00
CA ILE A 89 -9.98 -2.84 -3.13
C ILE A 89 -11.07 -1.78 -3.21
N ASN A 90 -12.18 -2.06 -3.90
CA ASN A 90 -13.29 -1.13 -4.04
C ASN A 90 -14.08 -0.90 -2.73
N HIS A 91 -14.06 -1.87 -1.79
CA HIS A 91 -14.76 -1.80 -0.50
C HIS A 91 -13.93 -1.13 0.60
N ILE A 92 -12.61 -1.12 0.47
CA ILE A 92 -11.70 -0.53 1.47
C ILE A 92 -11.87 0.99 1.50
N GLN A 93 -11.94 1.55 2.72
CA GLN A 93 -12.14 2.98 2.98
C GLN A 93 -11.20 3.50 4.08
N ARG A 94 -11.07 4.83 4.19
CA ARG A 94 -10.25 5.50 5.23
C ARG A 94 -10.54 5.00 6.64
N ARG A 95 -11.82 4.83 7.01
CA ARG A 95 -12.22 4.25 8.31
C ARG A 95 -11.67 2.85 8.58
N HIS A 96 -11.47 2.02 7.55
CA HIS A 96 -10.95 0.66 7.72
C HIS A 96 -9.45 0.72 8.08
N TRP A 97 -8.70 1.65 7.49
CA TRP A 97 -7.32 1.92 7.87
C TRP A 97 -7.20 2.46 9.28
N ARG A 98 -8.07 3.41 9.69
CA ARG A 98 -8.13 3.89 11.08
C ARG A 98 -8.38 2.75 12.06
N GLN A 99 -9.37 1.90 11.76
CA GLN A 99 -9.70 0.76 12.61
C GLN A 99 -8.55 -0.24 12.70
N GLN A 100 -7.90 -0.55 11.57
CA GLN A 100 -6.71 -1.39 11.56
C GLN A 100 -5.59 -0.78 12.40
N GLY A 101 -5.34 0.53 12.28
CA GLY A 101 -4.37 1.28 13.08
C GLY A 101 -4.58 1.08 14.59
N THR A 102 -5.83 1.14 15.05
CA THR A 102 -6.20 0.81 16.43
C THR A 102 -5.92 -0.65 16.78
N ILE A 103 -6.38 -1.59 15.95
CA ILE A 103 -6.20 -3.04 16.18
C ILE A 103 -4.72 -3.41 16.29
N VAL A 104 -3.85 -2.79 15.50
CA VAL A 104 -2.41 -3.08 15.49
C VAL A 104 -1.60 -2.23 16.47
N GLY A 105 -2.27 -1.42 17.30
CA GLY A 105 -1.64 -0.61 18.35
C GLY A 105 -0.87 0.62 17.87
N LEU A 106 -1.18 1.16 16.68
CA LEU A 106 -0.70 2.48 16.22
C LEU A 106 -1.62 3.61 16.66
N GLY A 107 -2.92 3.32 16.81
CA GLY A 107 -3.96 4.32 17.05
C GLY A 107 -4.42 5.03 15.77
N THR A 108 -5.56 5.72 15.88
CA THR A 108 -6.20 6.38 14.74
C THR A 108 -5.42 7.59 14.25
N ALA A 109 -4.89 8.42 15.16
CA ALA A 109 -4.13 9.62 14.81
C ALA A 109 -2.88 9.31 13.97
N GLN A 110 -2.13 8.27 14.33
CA GLN A 110 -0.96 7.84 13.56
C GLN A 110 -1.37 7.27 12.19
N ALA A 111 -2.47 6.52 12.12
CA ALA A 111 -2.99 6.01 10.86
C ALA A 111 -3.42 7.15 9.92
N ASP A 112 -4.13 8.16 10.43
CA ASP A 112 -4.50 9.35 9.66
C ASP A 112 -3.28 10.14 9.21
N SER A 113 -2.29 10.35 10.10
CA SER A 113 -1.05 11.03 9.75
C SER A 113 -0.31 10.34 8.59
N ILE A 114 -0.26 9.01 8.58
CA ILE A 114 0.35 8.25 7.46
C ILE A 114 -0.46 8.43 6.17
N ILE A 115 -1.79 8.40 6.24
CA ILE A 115 -2.66 8.61 5.08
C ILE A 115 -2.47 10.01 4.51
N ASP A 116 -2.46 11.03 5.37
CA ASP A 116 -2.28 12.43 4.95
C ASP A 116 -0.87 12.67 4.37
N GLU A 117 0.16 12.02 4.93
CA GLU A 117 1.52 12.02 4.38
C GLU A 117 1.55 11.45 2.94
N ILE A 118 0.84 10.34 2.71
CA ILE A 118 0.71 9.72 1.38
C ILE A 118 -0.04 10.66 0.42
N ILE A 119 -1.17 11.23 0.85
CA ILE A 119 -1.98 12.12 0.03
C ILE A 119 -1.16 13.34 -0.40
N ALA A 120 -0.48 14.00 0.55
CA ALA A 120 0.33 15.18 0.27
C ALA A 120 1.53 14.88 -0.64
N ALA A 121 2.11 13.67 -0.56
CA ALA A 121 3.27 13.29 -1.37
C ALA A 121 2.91 12.89 -2.80
N THR A 122 1.72 12.32 -3.02
CA THR A 122 1.35 11.64 -4.28
C THR A 122 1.48 12.52 -5.54
N PRO A 123 0.99 13.78 -5.58
CA PRO A 123 1.12 14.63 -6.78
C PRO A 123 2.59 14.88 -7.18
N ARG A 124 3.45 15.12 -6.18
CA ARG A 124 4.89 15.32 -6.41
C ARG A 124 5.56 14.04 -6.90
N VAL A 125 5.22 12.89 -6.32
CA VAL A 125 5.77 11.59 -6.74
C VAL A 125 5.41 11.30 -8.19
N ILE A 126 4.17 11.51 -8.60
CA ILE A 126 3.73 11.32 -10.00
C ILE A 126 4.59 12.16 -10.95
N THR A 127 4.72 13.46 -10.66
CA THR A 127 5.52 14.40 -11.48
C THR A 127 6.98 13.96 -11.57
N GLN A 128 7.57 13.57 -10.42
CA GLN A 128 8.97 13.12 -10.37
C GLN A 128 9.21 11.82 -11.12
N ILE A 129 8.28 10.87 -11.05
CA ILE A 129 8.41 9.60 -11.77
C ILE A 129 8.28 9.83 -13.27
N GLN A 130 7.30 10.61 -13.72
CA GLN A 130 7.14 10.95 -15.14
C GLN A 130 8.41 11.55 -15.74
N ALA A 131 9.08 12.47 -15.02
CA ALA A 131 10.32 13.09 -15.46
C ALA A 131 11.56 12.16 -15.45
N ARG A 132 11.47 10.99 -14.79
CA ARG A 132 12.57 10.03 -14.64
C ARG A 132 12.41 8.79 -15.52
N LEU A 133 11.31 8.65 -16.24
CA LEU A 133 11.10 7.53 -17.14
C LEU A 133 12.09 7.63 -18.32
N PRO A 134 12.76 6.53 -18.69
CA PRO A 134 13.55 6.48 -19.92
C PRO A 134 12.71 6.76 -21.16
N ASP A 135 13.32 7.30 -22.22
CA ASP A 135 12.64 7.62 -23.49
C ASP A 135 11.95 6.41 -24.14
N ASN A 136 12.47 5.21 -23.89
CA ASN A 136 11.93 3.95 -24.43
C ASN A 136 11.00 3.21 -23.45
N PHE A 137 10.59 3.84 -22.34
CA PHE A 137 9.66 3.24 -21.40
C PHE A 137 8.26 3.15 -22.01
N PRO A 138 7.51 2.03 -21.84
CA PRO A 138 6.15 1.92 -22.33
C PRO A 138 5.23 2.94 -21.63
N ILE A 139 4.91 4.05 -22.31
CA ILE A 139 4.21 5.18 -21.69
C ILE A 139 2.80 4.78 -21.23
N ASP A 140 2.08 3.97 -22.01
CA ASP A 140 0.74 3.47 -21.66
C ASP A 140 0.75 2.69 -20.32
N LEU A 141 1.83 1.95 -20.06
CA LEU A 141 2.02 1.21 -18.82
C LEU A 141 2.21 2.17 -17.63
N ALA A 142 3.08 3.16 -17.79
CA ALA A 142 3.31 4.18 -16.76
C ALA A 142 2.03 4.97 -16.47
N GLU A 143 1.34 5.44 -17.51
CA GLU A 143 0.11 6.21 -17.38
C GLU A 143 -0.98 5.41 -16.69
N SER A 144 -1.14 4.13 -17.01
CA SER A 144 -2.12 3.27 -16.35
C SER A 144 -1.86 3.15 -14.85
N ILE A 145 -0.61 2.93 -14.45
CA ILE A 145 -0.22 2.81 -13.04
C ILE A 145 -0.40 4.15 -12.31
N LEU A 146 0.12 5.25 -12.87
CA LEU A 146 0.09 6.56 -12.23
C LEU A 146 -1.34 7.13 -12.15
N THR A 147 -2.16 6.91 -13.17
CA THR A 147 -3.58 7.30 -13.14
C THR A 147 -4.36 6.49 -12.11
N GLY A 148 -4.11 5.18 -12.03
CA GLY A 148 -4.73 4.32 -11.02
C GLY A 148 -4.33 4.71 -9.60
N LEU A 149 -3.04 5.00 -9.37
CA LEU A 149 -2.50 5.53 -8.13
C LEU A 149 -3.20 6.83 -7.73
N ASN A 150 -3.27 7.81 -8.65
CA ASN A 150 -3.88 9.11 -8.38
C ASN A 150 -5.36 8.97 -8.04
N ARG A 151 -6.11 8.18 -8.82
CA ARG A 151 -7.54 7.94 -8.59
C ARG A 151 -7.80 7.33 -7.20
N GLN A 152 -6.97 6.39 -6.77
CA GLN A 152 -7.09 5.79 -5.44
C GLN A 152 -6.72 6.76 -4.32
N CYS A 153 -5.73 7.62 -4.56
CA CYS A 153 -5.33 8.69 -3.65
C CYS A 153 -6.46 9.73 -3.48
N GLU A 154 -7.06 10.20 -4.56
CA GLU A 154 -8.23 11.09 -4.53
C GLU A 154 -9.41 10.43 -3.80
N LYS A 155 -9.62 9.14 -4.04
CA LYS A 155 -10.69 8.37 -3.39
C LYS A 155 -10.53 8.34 -1.87
N ILE A 156 -9.32 8.08 -1.35
CA ILE A 156 -9.09 8.06 0.11
C ILE A 156 -9.10 9.46 0.73
N ALA A 157 -8.68 10.49 -0.02
CA ALA A 157 -8.76 11.87 0.42
C ALA A 157 -10.21 12.38 0.56
N ALA A 158 -11.11 11.92 -0.33
CA ALA A 158 -12.53 12.26 -0.30
C ALA A 158 -13.35 11.46 0.73
N MET A 159 -12.77 10.45 1.37
CA MET A 159 -13.45 9.63 2.37
C MET A 159 -13.42 10.29 3.76
N PRO A 160 -14.49 10.15 4.55
CA PRO A 160 -14.55 10.64 5.92
C PRO A 160 -13.60 9.90 6.87
#